data_AF-A0A958XNB2-F1
#
_entry.id   AF-A0A958XNB2-F1
#
_cell.length_a   1.000
_cell.length_b   1.000
_cell.length_c   1.000
_cell.angle_alpha   90.00
_cell.angle_beta   90.00
_cell.angle_gamma   90.00
#
_symmetry.space_group_name_H-M   'P 1'
#
loop_
_entity.id
_entity.type
_entity.pdbx_description
1 polymer ?
#
loop_
_entity_poly.entity_id
_entity_poly.type
_entity_poly.pdbx_seq_one_letter_code
_entity_poly.pdbx_strand_id
1 'polypeptide(L)'
;MSHAVFPDPAVWQILFDRQVENLKTKACPEFFTGLERLGFEAGEVPVLDHLSQRLYQLNGWQIQRVPGIVDAGDFLAMLADRIFPSTYFLRSMAQLDYLEEPDMFHDLFGHLPLLADPAFSEFYKKLGALGVAVHGNTEALERIERFYWYTVEFGLVAAPAGGVQIYGSGLLSSFGESRQIYGGAVEIRPFDLEEILELPFDKSQMQPVYYVVPDFEFLFGQLEKLASAGLALRPVLS
;
A
#
# COMPACT_ATOMS: atom_id res chain seq x y z
N MET A 1 12.83 29.30 -6.35
CA MET A 1 11.41 29.69 -6.40
C MET A 1 10.65 28.44 -6.79
N SER A 2 10.11 27.68 -5.84
CA SER A 2 9.28 26.53 -6.17
C SER A 2 7.92 27.06 -6.60
N HIS A 3 7.61 26.95 -7.88
CA HIS A 3 6.22 27.04 -8.31
C HIS A 3 5.51 25.87 -7.65
N ALA A 4 4.50 26.13 -6.83
CA ALA A 4 3.57 25.09 -6.42
C ALA A 4 2.94 24.53 -7.71
N VAL A 5 3.44 23.39 -8.15
CA VAL A 5 2.84 22.65 -9.26
C VAL A 5 1.59 22.02 -8.68
N PHE A 6 0.46 22.67 -8.91
CA PHE A 6 -0.83 22.07 -8.61
C PHE A 6 -0.98 20.80 -9.45
N PRO A 7 -1.49 19.70 -8.89
CA PRO A 7 -1.78 18.49 -9.65
C PRO A 7 -2.62 18.80 -10.90
N ASP A 8 -2.21 18.27 -12.05
CA ASP A 8 -2.93 18.44 -13.31
C ASP A 8 -4.17 17.50 -13.33
N PRO A 9 -5.41 18.02 -13.38
CA PRO A 9 -6.60 17.20 -13.45
C PRO A 9 -6.64 16.27 -14.67
N ALA A 10 -6.03 16.66 -15.79
CA ALA A 10 -5.97 15.82 -16.99
C ALA A 10 -5.07 14.59 -16.75
N VAL A 11 -3.95 14.75 -16.05
CA VAL A 11 -3.08 13.63 -15.68
C VAL A 11 -3.81 12.68 -14.73
N TRP A 12 -4.49 13.23 -13.72
CA TRP A 12 -5.28 12.43 -12.78
C TRP A 12 -6.35 11.61 -13.50
N GLN A 13 -7.14 12.23 -14.38
CA GLN A 13 -8.16 11.56 -15.17
C GLN A 13 -7.59 10.41 -16.01
N ILE A 14 -6.46 10.64 -16.69
CA ILE A 14 -5.81 9.61 -17.51
C ILE A 14 -5.36 8.44 -16.64
N LEU A 15 -4.72 8.71 -15.50
CA LEU A 15 -4.27 7.67 -14.57
C LEU A 15 -5.45 6.89 -14.02
N PHE A 16 -6.49 7.57 -13.56
CA PHE A 16 -7.69 6.98 -12.97
C PHE A 16 -8.43 6.09 -13.97
N ASP A 17 -8.82 6.63 -15.14
CA ASP A 17 -9.57 5.87 -16.14
C ASP A 17 -8.82 4.63 -16.60
N ARG A 18 -7.54 4.83 -16.94
CA ARG A 18 -6.68 3.75 -17.42
C ARG A 18 -6.54 2.66 -16.37
N GLN A 19 -6.36 3.04 -15.11
CA GLN A 19 -6.12 2.08 -14.04
C GLN A 19 -7.40 1.39 -13.58
N VAL A 20 -8.52 2.10 -13.46
CA VAL A 20 -9.83 1.47 -13.18
C VAL A 20 -10.18 0.46 -14.26
N GLU A 21 -10.06 0.81 -15.54
CA GLU A 21 -10.33 -0.14 -16.64
C GLU A 21 -9.43 -1.37 -16.55
N ASN A 22 -8.14 -1.17 -16.31
CA ASN A 22 -7.16 -2.25 -16.18
C ASN A 22 -7.47 -3.18 -14.99
N LEU A 23 -7.97 -2.64 -13.87
CA LEU A 23 -8.16 -3.37 -12.62
C LEU A 23 -9.51 -4.09 -12.51
N LYS A 24 -10.51 -3.81 -13.36
CA LYS A 24 -11.88 -4.36 -13.27
C LYS A 24 -11.95 -5.87 -13.05
N THR A 25 -11.04 -6.61 -13.67
CA THR A 25 -10.97 -8.08 -13.56
C THR A 25 -9.75 -8.56 -12.79
N LYS A 26 -9.03 -7.67 -12.11
CA LYS A 26 -7.71 -7.94 -11.51
C LYS A 26 -7.61 -7.57 -10.05
N ALA A 27 -8.26 -6.50 -9.60
CA ALA A 27 -8.22 -6.09 -8.20
C ALA A 27 -9.26 -6.85 -7.37
N CYS A 28 -9.02 -6.92 -6.06
CA CYS A 28 -9.99 -7.41 -5.09
C CYS A 28 -11.24 -6.50 -5.04
N PRO A 29 -12.44 -7.02 -4.74
CA PRO A 29 -13.67 -6.22 -4.65
C PRO A 29 -13.63 -5.10 -3.60
N GLU A 30 -12.89 -5.31 -2.51
CA GLU A 30 -12.72 -4.36 -1.40
C GLU A 30 -12.12 -3.05 -1.88
N PHE A 31 -11.21 -3.11 -2.86
CA PHE A 31 -10.62 -1.95 -3.50
C PHE A 31 -11.70 -1.06 -4.15
N PHE A 32 -12.58 -1.63 -4.98
CA PHE A 32 -13.63 -0.85 -5.65
C PHE A 32 -14.67 -0.31 -4.67
N THR A 33 -15.00 -1.10 -3.64
CA THR A 33 -15.87 -0.64 -2.54
C THR A 33 -15.25 0.56 -1.82
N GLY A 34 -13.93 0.54 -1.62
CA GLY A 34 -13.18 1.65 -1.04
C GLY A 34 -13.20 2.92 -1.89
N LEU A 35 -13.02 2.79 -3.21
CA LEU A 35 -13.10 3.92 -4.14
C LEU A 35 -14.48 4.60 -4.07
N GLU A 36 -15.55 3.81 -4.05
CA GLU A 36 -16.92 4.31 -3.92
C GLU A 36 -17.15 5.01 -2.58
N ARG A 37 -16.75 4.40 -1.45
CA ARG A 37 -16.91 4.96 -0.10
C ARG A 37 -16.19 6.30 0.07
N LEU A 38 -15.02 6.42 -0.54
CA LEU A 38 -14.20 7.64 -0.48
C LEU A 38 -14.65 8.70 -1.49
N GLY A 39 -15.54 8.36 -2.42
CA GLY A 39 -16.07 9.26 -3.43
C GLY A 39 -14.99 9.69 -4.41
N PHE A 40 -14.18 8.75 -4.86
CA PHE A 40 -13.20 8.99 -5.92
C PHE A 40 -13.89 9.15 -7.27
N GLU A 41 -13.50 10.20 -7.98
CA GLU A 41 -13.96 10.47 -9.33
C GLU A 41 -12.77 10.71 -10.25
N ALA A 42 -12.93 10.34 -11.52
CA ALA A 42 -11.86 10.46 -12.50
C ALA A 42 -11.57 11.93 -12.86
N GLY A 43 -12.58 12.81 -12.81
CA GLY A 43 -12.48 14.20 -13.28
C GLY A 43 -11.99 15.20 -12.25
N GLU A 44 -11.78 14.78 -11.00
CA GLU A 44 -11.43 15.67 -9.90
C GLU A 44 -10.21 15.13 -9.16
N VAL A 45 -9.14 15.92 -9.10
CA VAL A 45 -8.01 15.64 -8.21
C VAL A 45 -8.53 15.73 -6.77
N PRO A 46 -8.38 14.67 -5.95
CA PRO A 46 -8.87 14.70 -4.58
C PRO A 46 -8.23 15.81 -3.75
N VAL A 47 -9.06 16.60 -3.08
CA VAL A 47 -8.63 17.55 -2.05
C VAL A 47 -8.36 16.78 -0.76
N LEU A 48 -7.09 16.73 -0.34
CA LEU A 48 -6.65 15.93 0.82
C LEU A 48 -7.47 16.18 2.09
N ASP A 49 -7.84 17.43 2.37
CA ASP A 49 -8.59 17.76 3.60
C ASP A 49 -10.02 17.21 3.55
N HIS A 50 -10.67 17.25 2.38
CA HIS A 50 -12.01 16.66 2.20
C HIS A 50 -11.94 15.13 2.31
N LEU A 51 -10.93 14.52 1.70
CA LEU A 51 -10.73 13.08 1.75
C LEU A 51 -10.40 12.61 3.18
N SER A 52 -9.57 13.36 3.90
CA SER A 52 -9.24 13.13 5.32
C SER A 52 -10.48 13.20 6.20
N GLN A 53 -11.38 14.17 5.97
CA GLN A 53 -12.65 14.27 6.69
C GLN A 53 -13.56 13.05 6.44
N ARG A 54 -13.68 12.60 5.17
CA ARG A 54 -14.46 11.40 4.84
C ARG A 54 -13.88 10.16 5.51
N LEU A 55 -12.57 9.96 5.40
CA LEU A 55 -11.87 8.84 6.02
C LEU A 55 -12.03 8.84 7.55
N TYR A 56 -11.94 10.02 8.18
CA TYR A 56 -12.14 10.16 9.61
C TYR A 56 -13.56 9.77 10.04
N GLN A 57 -14.57 10.15 9.26
CA GLN A 57 -15.96 9.75 9.50
C GLN A 57 -16.19 8.24 9.33
N LEU A 58 -15.45 7.60 8.41
CA LEU A 58 -15.57 6.17 8.14
C LEU A 58 -14.95 5.32 9.26
N ASN A 59 -13.73 5.64 9.68
CA ASN A 59 -12.96 4.76 10.57
C ASN A 59 -11.91 5.48 11.46
N GLY A 60 -12.02 6.80 11.60
CA GLY A 60 -11.16 7.61 12.45
C GLY A 60 -9.76 7.88 11.90
N TRP A 61 -9.46 7.47 10.67
CA TRP A 61 -8.18 7.76 10.02
C TRP A 61 -8.13 9.17 9.44
N GLN A 62 -6.95 9.78 9.46
CA GLN A 62 -6.68 11.10 8.89
C GLN A 62 -5.54 11.01 7.88
N ILE A 63 -5.51 11.94 6.94
CA ILE A 63 -4.42 12.10 5.99
C ILE A 63 -3.54 13.28 6.42
N GLN A 64 -2.23 13.07 6.48
CA GLN A 64 -1.25 14.13 6.74
C GLN A 64 -0.38 14.36 5.51
N ARG A 65 -0.21 15.62 5.12
CA ARG A 65 0.62 16.00 3.98
C ARG A 65 2.10 15.81 4.32
N VAL A 66 2.83 15.13 3.45
CA VAL A 66 4.29 14.98 3.53
C VAL A 66 4.95 15.43 2.22
N PRO A 67 6.19 15.95 2.27
CA PRO A 67 6.87 16.47 1.07
C PRO A 67 7.45 15.38 0.16
N GLY A 68 7.46 14.12 0.61
CA GLY A 68 8.07 12.99 -0.08
C GLY A 68 8.13 11.78 0.84
N ILE A 69 9.13 10.91 0.60
CA ILE A 69 9.35 9.69 1.37
C ILE A 69 9.55 10.00 2.86
N VAL A 70 8.81 9.28 3.70
CA VAL A 70 8.91 9.34 5.17
C VAL A 70 9.81 8.20 5.65
N ASP A 71 10.58 8.42 6.71
CA ASP A 71 11.34 7.35 7.37
C ASP A 71 10.40 6.24 7.83
N ALA A 72 10.83 4.97 7.73
CA ALA A 72 9.97 3.83 8.05
C ALA A 72 9.46 3.86 9.50
N GLY A 73 10.28 4.28 10.46
CA GLY A 73 9.88 4.41 11.86
C GLY A 73 8.81 5.49 12.05
N ASP A 74 8.99 6.65 11.43
CA ASP A 74 8.02 7.75 11.47
C ASP A 74 6.72 7.37 10.77
N PHE A 75 6.80 6.72 9.59
CA PHE A 75 5.64 6.21 8.87
C PHE A 75 4.80 5.26 9.73
N LEU A 76 5.44 4.28 10.37
CA LEU A 76 4.76 3.33 11.24
C LEU A 76 4.17 4.00 12.49
N ALA A 77 4.87 4.98 13.07
CA ALA A 77 4.32 5.77 14.18
C ALA A 77 3.05 6.53 13.76
N MET A 78 3.05 7.13 12.56
CA MET A 78 1.85 7.77 12.01
C MET A 78 0.70 6.77 11.84
N LEU A 79 0.97 5.57 11.30
CA LEU A 79 -0.07 4.53 11.17
C LEU A 79 -0.65 4.11 12.54
N ALA A 80 0.18 4.02 13.59
CA ALA A 80 -0.27 3.68 14.94
C ALA A 80 -1.31 4.68 15.48
N ASP A 81 -1.15 5.95 15.09
CA ASP A 81 -2.04 7.07 15.44
C ASP A 81 -3.20 7.26 14.44
N ARG A 82 -3.40 6.32 13.50
CA ARG A 82 -4.37 6.40 12.39
C ARG A 82 -4.13 7.61 11.47
N ILE A 83 -2.88 7.96 11.25
CA ILE A 83 -2.47 9.01 10.33
C ILE A 83 -1.80 8.35 9.12
N PHE A 84 -2.39 8.53 7.95
CA PHE A 84 -1.79 8.10 6.69
C PHE A 84 -0.99 9.28 6.07
N PRO A 85 0.34 9.18 5.93
CA PRO A 85 1.11 10.19 5.23
C PRO A 85 0.83 10.11 3.72
N SER A 86 0.50 11.24 3.11
CA SER A 86 0.33 11.34 1.66
C SER A 86 1.16 12.51 1.12
N THR A 87 1.88 12.25 0.05
CA THR A 87 2.41 13.28 -0.84
C THR A 87 1.26 14.08 -1.47
N TYR A 88 1.57 15.28 -1.94
CA TYR A 88 0.60 16.22 -2.52
C TYR A 88 0.90 16.61 -3.97
N PHE A 89 2.00 16.10 -4.53
CA PHE A 89 2.35 16.31 -5.92
C PHE A 89 1.83 15.15 -6.77
N LEU A 90 1.58 15.42 -8.05
CA LEU A 90 1.19 14.42 -9.03
C LEU A 90 2.27 14.36 -10.11
N ARG A 91 2.58 13.17 -10.61
CA ARG A 91 3.50 12.97 -11.74
C ARG A 91 3.08 13.78 -12.97
N SER A 92 4.04 14.06 -13.85
CA SER A 92 3.76 14.76 -15.11
C SER A 92 3.21 13.81 -16.19
N MET A 93 2.66 14.38 -17.26
CA MET A 93 2.22 13.63 -18.45
C MET A 93 3.33 12.78 -19.07
N ALA A 94 4.60 13.20 -18.97
CA ALA A 94 5.75 12.45 -19.49
C ALA A 94 6.12 11.24 -18.62
N GLN A 95 5.59 11.16 -17.39
CA GLN A 95 5.89 10.15 -16.37
C GLN A 95 4.70 9.23 -16.08
N LEU A 96 3.68 9.21 -16.95
CA LEU A 96 2.48 8.38 -16.75
C LEU A 96 2.79 6.91 -16.51
N ASP A 97 3.83 6.38 -17.15
CA ASP A 97 4.16 4.95 -17.09
C ASP A 97 5.20 4.61 -16.02
N TYR A 98 5.96 5.59 -15.54
CA TYR A 98 7.01 5.38 -14.56
C TYR A 98 7.33 6.66 -13.78
N LEU A 99 7.37 6.53 -12.45
CA LEU A 99 7.87 7.51 -11.50
C LEU A 99 8.60 6.75 -10.40
N GLU A 100 9.80 7.21 -10.05
CA GLU A 100 10.66 6.54 -9.05
C GLU A 100 10.13 6.72 -7.62
N GLU A 101 9.59 7.90 -7.31
CA GLU A 101 9.02 8.21 -5.99
C GLU A 101 7.50 8.03 -6.01
N PRO A 102 6.87 7.64 -4.88
CA PRO A 102 5.42 7.64 -4.77
C PRO A 102 4.88 9.07 -4.86
N ASP A 103 3.86 9.27 -5.68
CA ASP A 103 3.10 10.52 -5.78
C ASP A 103 1.70 10.36 -5.18
N MET A 104 0.91 11.44 -5.21
CA MET A 104 -0.42 11.42 -4.62
C MET A 104 -1.36 10.41 -5.29
N PHE A 105 -1.12 10.02 -6.55
CA PHE A 105 -1.93 8.98 -7.17
C PHE A 105 -1.65 7.64 -6.50
N HIS A 106 -0.39 7.28 -6.29
CA HIS A 106 -0.04 6.08 -5.53
C HIS A 106 -0.62 6.10 -4.12
N ASP A 107 -0.39 7.17 -3.36
CA ASP A 107 -0.85 7.29 -1.98
C ASP A 107 -2.37 7.21 -1.88
N LEU A 108 -3.09 7.99 -2.70
CA LEU A 108 -4.53 8.14 -2.57
C LEU A 108 -5.30 7.03 -3.28
N PHE A 109 -4.95 6.72 -4.53
CA PHE A 109 -5.64 5.68 -5.30
C PHE A 109 -5.20 4.28 -4.88
N GLY A 110 -3.91 4.08 -4.57
CA GLY A 110 -3.37 2.76 -4.22
C GLY A 110 -3.75 2.31 -2.81
N HIS A 111 -3.56 3.15 -1.78
CA HIS A 111 -3.73 2.74 -0.38
C HIS A 111 -5.12 2.98 0.19
N LEU A 112 -5.64 4.19 0.01
CA LEU A 112 -6.81 4.62 0.76
C LEU A 112 -8.06 3.76 0.53
N PRO A 113 -8.33 3.20 -0.66
CA PRO A 113 -9.51 2.35 -0.84
C PRO A 113 -9.55 1.16 0.11
N LEU A 114 -8.42 0.47 0.31
CA LEU A 114 -8.36 -0.60 1.31
C LEU A 114 -8.34 -0.03 2.73
N LEU A 115 -7.65 1.08 2.98
CA LEU A 115 -7.66 1.72 4.30
C LEU A 115 -9.08 2.14 4.76
N ALA A 116 -10.00 2.40 3.83
CA ALA A 116 -11.41 2.70 4.11
C ALA A 116 -12.23 1.46 4.52
N ASP A 117 -11.70 0.25 4.36
CA ASP A 117 -12.31 -0.96 4.93
C ASP A 117 -11.98 -1.07 6.44
N PRO A 118 -12.97 -1.32 7.32
CA PRO A 118 -12.71 -1.40 8.76
C PRO A 118 -11.64 -2.42 9.16
N ALA A 119 -11.60 -3.59 8.53
CA ALA A 119 -10.63 -4.63 8.90
C ALA A 119 -9.22 -4.24 8.49
N PHE A 120 -9.05 -3.72 7.27
CA PHE A 120 -7.77 -3.16 6.82
C PHE A 120 -7.35 -1.94 7.65
N SER A 121 -8.29 -1.09 8.05
CA SER A 121 -8.01 0.08 8.90
C SER A 121 -7.42 -0.34 10.25
N GLU A 122 -7.89 -1.44 10.85
CA GLU A 122 -7.29 -1.97 12.08
C GLU A 122 -5.97 -2.70 11.81
N PHE A 123 -5.85 -3.38 10.67
CA PHE A 123 -4.60 -4.02 10.26
C PHE A 123 -3.46 -3.00 10.10
N TYR A 124 -3.68 -1.90 9.40
CA TYR A 124 -2.70 -0.81 9.25
C TYR A 124 -2.30 -0.22 10.60
N LYS A 125 -3.27 0.00 11.50
CA LYS A 125 -3.01 0.53 12.83
C LYS A 125 -2.15 -0.43 13.66
N LYS A 126 -2.46 -1.73 13.62
CA LYS A 126 -1.68 -2.76 14.31
C LYS A 126 -0.27 -2.86 13.76
N LEU A 127 -0.11 -2.74 12.45
CA LEU A 127 1.19 -2.72 11.80
C LEU A 127 2.02 -1.52 12.27
N GLY A 128 1.41 -0.34 12.34
CA GLY A 128 2.04 0.84 12.93
C GLY A 128 2.43 0.63 14.40
N ALA A 129 1.51 0.11 15.21
CA ALA A 129 1.77 -0.17 16.63
C ALA A 129 2.92 -1.18 16.83
N LEU A 130 3.05 -2.16 15.94
CA LEU A 130 4.18 -3.09 15.93
C LEU A 130 5.50 -2.38 15.60
N GLY A 131 5.50 -1.48 14.62
CA GLY A 131 6.65 -0.64 14.31
C GLY A 131 7.11 0.21 15.50
N VAL A 132 6.17 0.82 16.21
CA VAL A 132 6.45 1.57 17.45
C VAL A 132 7.01 0.66 18.53
N ALA A 133 6.47 -0.55 18.69
CA ALA A 133 6.92 -1.49 19.72
C ALA A 133 8.36 -1.97 19.53
N VAL A 134 8.86 -1.99 18.29
CA VAL A 134 10.24 -2.37 17.96
C VAL A 134 11.15 -1.18 17.69
N HIS A 135 10.70 0.04 18.02
CA HIS A 135 11.47 1.25 17.76
C HIS A 135 12.90 1.16 18.33
N GLY A 136 13.89 1.52 17.50
CA GLY A 136 15.31 1.39 17.83
C GLY A 136 15.92 0.01 17.57
N ASN A 137 15.12 -0.98 17.14
CA ASN A 137 15.62 -2.27 16.65
C ASN A 137 15.58 -2.31 15.12
N THR A 138 16.73 -2.07 14.49
CA THR A 138 16.85 -2.00 13.02
C THR A 138 16.46 -3.32 12.34
N GLU A 139 16.91 -4.47 12.84
CA GLU A 139 16.59 -5.77 12.24
C GLU A 139 15.07 -6.06 12.28
N ALA A 140 14.43 -5.73 13.41
CA ALA A 140 12.98 -5.86 13.53
C ALA A 140 12.22 -4.93 12.58
N LEU A 141 12.69 -3.69 12.44
CA LEU A 141 12.11 -2.70 11.55
C LEU A 141 12.22 -3.14 10.09
N GLU A 142 13.39 -3.61 9.64
CA GLU A 142 13.59 -4.13 8.29
C GLU A 142 12.67 -5.32 7.98
N ARG A 143 12.45 -6.20 8.96
CA ARG A 143 11.50 -7.31 8.84
C ARG A 143 10.05 -6.85 8.68
N ILE A 144 9.64 -5.81 9.42
CA ILE A 144 8.32 -5.18 9.27
C ILE A 144 8.21 -4.51 7.89
N GLU A 145 9.26 -3.83 7.42
CA GLU A 145 9.28 -3.23 6.08
C GLU A 145 9.13 -4.29 4.98
N ARG A 146 9.80 -5.44 5.09
CA ARG A 146 9.63 -6.56 4.15
C ARG A 146 8.21 -7.12 4.19
N PHE A 147 7.65 -7.32 5.39
CA PHE A 147 6.26 -7.74 5.54
C PHE A 147 5.31 -6.73 4.87
N TYR A 148 5.48 -5.44 5.14
CA TYR A 148 4.70 -4.37 4.51
C TYR A 148 4.84 -4.38 2.98
N TRP A 149 6.06 -4.50 2.47
CA TRP A 149 6.36 -4.52 1.04
C TRP A 149 5.67 -5.67 0.31
N TYR A 150 5.86 -6.90 0.78
CA TYR A 150 5.30 -8.10 0.13
C TYR A 150 3.81 -8.32 0.41
N THR A 151 3.17 -7.45 1.21
CA THR A 151 1.73 -7.49 1.47
C THR A 151 1.03 -6.20 1.07
N VAL A 152 1.22 -5.13 1.82
CA VAL A 152 0.53 -3.85 1.61
C VAL A 152 0.88 -3.23 0.26
N GLU A 153 2.13 -3.31 -0.19
CA GLU A 153 2.56 -2.71 -1.47
C GLU A 153 2.34 -3.65 -2.66
N PHE A 154 2.73 -4.92 -2.54
CA PHE A 154 2.78 -5.86 -3.67
C PHE A 154 2.06 -7.19 -3.44
N GLY A 155 1.13 -7.23 -2.48
CA GLY A 155 0.39 -8.44 -2.13
C GLY A 155 -0.70 -8.84 -3.13
N LEU A 156 -0.89 -10.16 -3.23
CA LEU A 156 -1.95 -10.82 -3.99
C LEU A 156 -2.84 -11.64 -3.07
N VAL A 157 -4.12 -11.79 -3.41
CA VAL A 157 -5.08 -12.65 -2.70
C VAL A 157 -5.65 -13.68 -3.65
N ALA A 158 -5.95 -14.90 -3.17
CA ALA A 158 -6.54 -15.93 -4.01
C ALA A 158 -7.92 -15.51 -4.52
N ALA A 159 -8.18 -15.72 -5.81
CA ALA A 159 -9.49 -15.43 -6.38
C ALA A 159 -10.46 -16.60 -6.11
N PRO A 160 -11.74 -16.35 -5.75
CA PRO A 160 -12.72 -17.43 -5.53
C PRO A 160 -12.91 -18.37 -6.72
N ALA A 161 -12.75 -17.85 -7.95
CA ALA A 161 -12.87 -18.62 -9.19
C ALA A 161 -11.55 -19.28 -9.65
N GLY A 162 -10.50 -19.22 -8.82
CA GLY A 162 -9.15 -19.66 -9.16
C GLY A 162 -8.29 -18.53 -9.74
N GLY A 163 -6.98 -18.61 -9.52
CA GLY A 163 -6.03 -17.54 -9.83
C GLY A 163 -5.84 -16.58 -8.66
N VAL A 164 -5.44 -15.34 -8.95
CA VAL A 164 -5.13 -14.31 -7.97
C VAL A 164 -5.90 -13.03 -8.27
N GLN A 165 -6.04 -12.17 -7.27
CA GLN A 165 -6.47 -10.78 -7.35
C GLN A 165 -5.42 -9.90 -6.67
N ILE A 166 -5.35 -8.64 -7.09
CA ILE A 166 -4.42 -7.65 -6.58
C ILE A 166 -5.07 -6.91 -5.40
N TYR A 167 -4.31 -6.76 -4.31
CA TYR A 167 -4.65 -5.84 -3.23
C TYR A 167 -3.49 -4.91 -2.84
N GLY A 168 -2.26 -5.23 -3.24
CA GLY A 168 -1.10 -4.38 -2.98
C GLY A 168 -1.21 -3.00 -3.65
N SER A 169 -1.02 -1.92 -2.91
CA SER A 169 -1.15 -0.52 -3.36
C SER A 169 -0.20 -0.14 -4.51
N GLY A 170 1.04 -0.62 -4.48
CA GLY A 170 2.02 -0.48 -5.56
C GLY A 170 1.48 -1.08 -6.86
N LEU A 171 0.92 -2.28 -6.81
CA LEU A 171 0.26 -2.91 -7.95
C LEU A 171 -1.02 -2.18 -8.37
N LEU A 172 -1.85 -1.75 -7.41
CA LEU A 172 -3.09 -1.03 -7.67
C LEU A 172 -2.85 0.31 -8.35
N SER A 173 -1.71 0.97 -8.11
CA SER A 173 -1.36 2.26 -8.71
C SER A 173 -0.40 2.17 -9.91
N SER A 174 0.15 0.98 -10.20
CA SER A 174 1.09 0.74 -11.30
C SER A 174 0.41 0.02 -12.47
N PHE A 175 0.20 0.72 -13.59
CA PHE A 175 -0.40 0.13 -14.79
C PHE A 175 0.48 -0.97 -15.39
N GLY A 176 1.80 -0.78 -15.39
CA GLY A 176 2.75 -1.74 -15.95
C GLY A 176 2.79 -3.04 -15.15
N GLU A 177 3.02 -2.96 -13.84
CA GLU A 177 3.21 -4.15 -13.00
C GLU A 177 1.92 -4.94 -12.80
N SER A 178 0.78 -4.27 -12.59
CA SER A 178 -0.52 -4.97 -12.51
C SER A 178 -0.87 -5.76 -13.78
N ARG A 179 -0.38 -5.34 -14.95
CA ARG A 179 -0.52 -6.12 -16.19
C ARG A 179 0.40 -7.33 -16.21
N GLN A 180 1.61 -7.23 -15.66
CA GLN A 180 2.57 -8.33 -15.64
C GLN A 180 2.12 -9.50 -14.77
N ILE A 181 1.40 -9.24 -13.66
CA ILE A 181 0.79 -10.30 -12.81
C ILE A 181 -0.02 -11.31 -13.65
N TYR A 182 -0.73 -10.82 -14.68
CA TYR A 182 -1.56 -11.64 -15.56
C TYR A 182 -0.91 -11.96 -16.91
N GLY A 183 0.30 -11.46 -17.15
CA GLY A 183 1.08 -11.71 -18.35
C GLY A 183 1.89 -13.01 -18.31
N GLY A 184 1.96 -13.69 -17.15
CA GLY A 184 2.64 -14.98 -16.97
C GLY A 184 4.18 -14.91 -16.93
N ALA A 185 4.75 -13.71 -16.88
CA ALA A 185 6.20 -13.49 -16.85
C ALA A 185 6.77 -13.24 -15.43
N VAL A 186 5.95 -13.41 -14.39
CA VAL A 186 6.33 -13.15 -13.00
C VAL A 186 6.20 -14.41 -12.15
N GLU A 187 7.02 -14.49 -11.11
CA GLU A 187 6.93 -15.58 -10.13
C GLU A 187 5.90 -15.24 -9.05
N ILE A 188 4.92 -16.11 -8.84
CA ILE A 188 3.91 -15.97 -7.79
C ILE A 188 3.99 -17.19 -6.88
N ARG A 189 4.27 -16.96 -5.59
CA ARG A 189 4.41 -18.01 -4.56
C ARG A 189 3.27 -17.90 -3.54
N PRO A 190 2.83 -19.01 -2.92
CA PRO A 190 2.02 -18.94 -1.71
C PRO A 190 2.73 -18.11 -0.64
N PHE A 191 1.99 -17.35 0.15
CA PHE A 191 2.54 -16.56 1.24
C PHE A 191 3.31 -17.45 2.23
N ASP A 192 4.56 -17.06 2.50
CA ASP A 192 5.43 -17.66 3.52
C ASP A 192 6.02 -16.55 4.39
N LEU A 193 5.68 -16.53 5.68
CA LEU A 193 6.12 -15.49 6.59
C LEU A 193 7.64 -15.54 6.79
N GLU A 194 8.22 -16.71 7.00
CA GLU A 194 9.65 -16.83 7.31
C GLU A 194 10.51 -16.41 6.11
N GLU A 195 10.09 -16.78 4.91
CA GLU A 195 10.75 -16.36 3.67
C GLU A 195 10.65 -14.83 3.46
N ILE A 196 9.45 -14.26 3.58
CA ILE A 196 9.21 -12.82 3.39
C ILE A 196 10.06 -11.98 4.35
N LEU A 197 10.17 -12.39 5.61
CA LEU A 197 10.94 -11.64 6.61
C LEU A 197 12.44 -11.62 6.30
N GLU A 198 12.95 -12.53 5.48
CA GLU A 198 14.37 -12.62 5.13
C GLU A 198 14.68 -12.20 3.67
N LEU A 199 13.66 -11.99 2.85
CA LEU A 199 13.81 -11.61 1.45
C LEU A 199 13.98 -10.09 1.29
N PRO A 200 15.16 -9.57 0.92
CA PRO A 200 15.32 -8.15 0.61
C PRO A 200 14.56 -7.76 -0.66
N PHE A 201 14.26 -6.47 -0.81
CA PHE A 201 13.62 -5.92 -2.00
C PHE A 201 14.36 -4.68 -2.51
N ASP A 202 14.16 -4.36 -3.80
CA ASP A 202 14.70 -3.17 -4.46
C ASP A 202 13.52 -2.32 -4.96
N LYS A 203 13.44 -1.07 -4.47
CA LYS A 203 12.38 -0.12 -4.85
C LYS A 203 12.54 0.41 -6.29
N SER A 204 13.72 0.26 -6.89
CA SER A 204 14.05 0.79 -8.21
C SER A 204 13.72 -0.16 -9.38
N GLN A 205 13.26 -1.38 -9.08
CA GLN A 205 13.02 -2.43 -10.06
C GLN A 205 11.67 -3.10 -9.84
N MET A 206 11.15 -3.71 -10.90
CA MET A 206 9.96 -4.56 -10.81
C MET A 206 10.24 -5.78 -9.94
N GLN A 207 9.25 -6.20 -9.15
CA GLN A 207 9.48 -7.26 -8.17
C GLN A 207 9.69 -8.61 -8.86
N PRO A 208 10.74 -9.37 -8.47
CA PRO A 208 11.03 -10.67 -9.06
C PRO A 208 10.04 -11.75 -8.63
N VAL A 209 9.40 -11.56 -7.46
CA VAL A 209 8.46 -12.49 -6.86
C VAL A 209 7.32 -11.73 -6.16
N TYR A 210 6.12 -12.32 -6.20
CA TYR A 210 4.94 -11.85 -5.52
C TYR A 210 4.36 -12.97 -4.65
N TYR A 211 3.70 -12.60 -3.55
CA TYR A 211 3.11 -13.58 -2.63
C TYR A 211 1.60 -13.50 -2.63
N VAL A 212 0.95 -14.67 -2.67
CA VAL A 212 -0.51 -14.81 -2.59
C VAL A 212 -0.95 -15.32 -1.21
N VAL A 213 -1.81 -14.56 -0.55
CA VAL A 213 -2.54 -15.01 0.64
C VAL A 213 -3.85 -15.71 0.22
N PRO A 214 -4.33 -16.72 0.96
CA PRO A 214 -5.60 -17.38 0.64
C PRO A 214 -6.80 -16.45 0.82
N ASP A 215 -6.77 -15.61 1.85
CA ASP A 215 -7.78 -14.61 2.19
C ASP A 215 -7.20 -13.55 3.14
N PHE A 216 -7.97 -12.51 3.44
CA PHE A 216 -7.52 -11.44 4.34
C PHE A 216 -7.51 -11.84 5.81
N GLU A 217 -8.34 -12.79 6.25
CA GLU A 217 -8.29 -13.31 7.63
C GLU A 217 -6.93 -13.96 7.91
N PHE A 218 -6.42 -14.74 6.95
CA PHE A 218 -5.08 -15.30 6.99
C PHE A 218 -4.03 -14.20 7.10
N LEU A 219 -4.07 -13.18 6.23
CA LEU A 219 -3.12 -12.06 6.25
C LEU A 219 -3.10 -11.37 7.62
N PHE A 220 -4.26 -11.06 8.17
CA PHE A 220 -4.39 -10.43 9.48
C PHE A 220 -3.82 -11.33 10.59
N GLY A 221 -4.06 -12.64 10.51
CA GLY A 221 -3.46 -13.62 11.41
C GLY A 221 -1.93 -13.71 11.31
N GLN A 222 -1.33 -13.44 10.15
CA GLN A 222 0.14 -13.39 10.02
C GLN A 222 0.75 -12.18 10.73
N LEU A 223 0.06 -11.03 10.73
CA LEU A 223 0.49 -9.88 11.51
C LEU A 223 0.44 -10.17 13.03
N GLU A 224 -0.59 -10.86 13.49
CA GLU A 224 -0.67 -11.28 14.91
C GLU A 224 0.47 -12.25 15.29
N LYS A 225 0.83 -13.16 14.38
CA LYS A 225 1.99 -14.04 14.57
C LYS A 225 3.30 -13.25 14.60
N LEU A 226 3.48 -12.29 13.69
CA LEU A 226 4.65 -11.42 13.67
C LEU A 226 4.77 -10.63 14.98
N ALA A 227 3.67 -10.07 15.47
CA ALA A 227 3.63 -9.37 16.76
C ALA A 227 3.96 -10.31 17.94
N SER A 228 3.48 -11.55 17.91
CA SER A 228 3.70 -12.55 18.96
C SER A 228 5.12 -13.14 18.95
N ALA A 229 5.72 -13.29 17.77
CA ALA A 229 7.10 -13.77 17.61
C ALA A 229 8.14 -12.66 17.87
N GLY A 230 7.76 -11.39 17.69
CA GLY A 230 8.65 -10.23 17.56
C GLY A 230 9.06 -9.45 18.81
N LEU A 231 8.63 -9.82 20.02
CA LEU A 231 9.31 -9.38 21.27
C LEU A 231 10.36 -10.40 21.77
N ALA A 232 10.50 -11.55 21.10
CA ALA A 232 11.49 -12.58 21.42
C ALA A 232 12.67 -12.58 20.43
N LEU A 233 13.09 -11.41 19.97
CA LEU A 233 14.43 -11.26 19.36
C LEU A 233 15.46 -11.47 20.48
N ARG A 234 15.94 -12.70 20.61
CA ARG A 234 17.12 -13.00 21.42
C ARG A 234 18.23 -12.05 20.96
N PRO A 235 18.90 -11.32 21.85
CA PRO A 235 20.13 -10.66 21.46
C PRO A 235 21.09 -11.73 20.97
N VAL A 236 21.62 -11.57 19.76
CA VAL A 236 22.86 -12.25 19.39
C VAL A 236 23.91 -11.66 20.32
N LEU A 237 24.16 -12.36 21.44
CA LEU A 237 25.26 -12.06 22.34
C LEU A 237 26.55 -12.26 21.54
N SER A 238 27.23 -11.15 21.23
CA SER A 238 28.67 -11.15 20.92
C SER A 238 29.47 -11.04 22.22
#